data_AF-A0A960SQK2-F1
#
_entry.id   AF-A0A960SQK2-F1
#
_cell.length_a   1.000
_cell.length_b   1.000
_cell.length_c   1.000
_cell.angle_alpha   90.00
_cell.angle_beta   90.00
_cell.angle_gamma   90.00
#
_symmetry.space_group_name_H-M   'P 1'
#
loop_
_entity.id
_entity.type
_entity.pdbx_description
1 polymer ?
#
loop_
_entity_poly.entity_id
_entity_poly.type
_entity_poly.pdbx_seq_one_letter_code
_entity_poly.pdbx_strand_id
1 'polypeptide(L)'
;MLLLSGQLLAQPCVLWPDGCFVLTEHSCLADTNWVEAVDLDGDEVPDLWRRRMNVEMRCSLEGEWVLQRDQIEAFYPEPHVEAWVEYGVTFSVPAGDLIGDPVLLECAPPLRACRAWSSDYPPAQPYLEAEGLGIINRYNAQSDCMQGGCGTTTHGVLRPDNPSDWSPWQVLVGFRIQQPDGFHLGWLSLAFRRPWPELVLPYTEIGGVFLLDYAIHPIPETPIVAGEYPRPTLEARIEKDEVILSWHAAWTGYVLERSPAVTGGAWEPVPGVENNSVRVSKAGPPAFFRLKQE
;
A
#
# COMPACT_ATOMS: atom_id res chain seq x y z
N MET A 1 4.62 24.73 -8.64
CA MET A 1 4.79 24.39 -7.20
C MET A 1 4.13 25.47 -6.36
N LEU A 2 2.80 25.39 -6.20
CA LEU A 2 2.03 26.22 -5.26
C LEU A 2 1.97 25.42 -3.96
N LEU A 3 2.74 25.84 -2.95
CA LEU A 3 2.52 25.41 -1.57
C LEU A 3 1.21 26.04 -1.12
N LEU A 4 0.10 25.34 -1.34
CA LEU A 4 -1.15 25.62 -0.65
C LEU A 4 -0.95 25.20 0.81
N SER A 5 -0.42 26.09 1.65
CA SER A 5 -0.71 26.08 3.08
C SER A 5 -2.16 26.53 3.25
N GLY A 6 -3.09 25.68 2.81
CA GLY A 6 -4.49 25.85 3.10
C GLY A 6 -4.66 25.58 4.59
N GLN A 7 -4.81 26.62 5.40
CA GLN A 7 -5.56 26.47 6.64
C GLN A 7 -6.93 25.95 6.22
N LEU A 8 -7.15 24.65 6.37
CA LEU A 8 -8.50 24.09 6.36
C LEU A 8 -9.25 24.86 7.44
N LEU A 9 -10.18 25.72 6.97
CA LEU A 9 -11.10 26.44 7.82
C LEU A 9 -11.65 25.43 8.83
N ALA A 10 -11.47 25.72 10.11
CA ALA A 10 -11.83 24.86 11.24
C ALA A 10 -13.25 24.32 11.05
N GLN A 11 -13.36 23.15 10.43
CA GLN A 11 -14.57 22.37 10.53
C GLN A 11 -14.67 21.94 11.98
N PRO A 12 -15.87 21.97 12.58
CA PRO A 12 -16.04 21.44 13.93
C PRO A 12 -15.52 20.02 13.91
N CYS A 13 -14.49 19.74 14.71
CA CYS A 13 -13.95 18.40 14.87
C CYS A 13 -15.10 17.51 15.36
N VAL A 14 -15.74 16.77 14.46
CA VAL A 14 -16.85 15.91 14.84
C VAL A 14 -16.26 14.67 15.48
N LEU A 15 -16.61 14.52 16.75
CA LEU A 15 -16.11 13.51 17.64
C LEU A 15 -16.67 12.13 17.26
N TRP A 16 -15.84 11.12 17.45
CA TRP A 16 -16.30 9.72 17.56
C TRP A 16 -17.26 9.58 18.75
N PRO A 17 -18.22 8.63 18.74
CA PRO A 17 -19.25 8.38 19.78
C PRO A 17 -18.80 8.28 21.25
N ASP A 18 -17.49 8.19 21.51
CA ASP A 18 -16.93 7.89 22.83
C ASP A 18 -16.05 9.01 23.44
N GLY A 19 -15.94 10.20 22.81
CA GLY A 19 -15.12 11.33 23.30
C GLY A 19 -15.86 12.68 23.43
N CYS A 20 -15.48 13.52 24.40
CA CYS A 20 -15.94 14.92 24.62
C CYS A 20 -17.40 15.28 24.24
N PHE A 21 -18.43 14.50 24.61
CA PHE A 21 -19.79 14.67 24.04
C PHE A 21 -20.60 15.88 24.49
N VAL A 22 -20.26 16.56 25.60
CA VAL A 22 -21.25 17.42 26.28
C VAL A 22 -20.62 18.66 26.89
N LEU A 23 -19.89 19.47 26.12
CA LEU A 23 -19.06 20.53 26.72
C LEU A 23 -19.32 21.90 26.09
N THR A 24 -19.48 22.90 26.96
CA THR A 24 -19.79 24.30 26.62
C THR A 24 -18.60 25.06 26.05
N GLU A 25 -17.37 24.58 26.27
CA GLU A 25 -16.13 25.16 25.76
C GLU A 25 -15.22 24.05 25.21
N HIS A 26 -14.79 24.21 23.96
CA HIS A 26 -13.84 23.32 23.30
C HIS A 26 -12.90 24.13 22.41
N SER A 27 -11.67 23.65 22.26
CA SER A 27 -10.75 24.10 21.21
C SER A 27 -10.16 22.88 20.52
N CYS A 28 -10.07 22.94 19.19
CA CYS A 28 -9.47 21.91 18.37
C CYS A 28 -8.35 22.55 17.55
N LEU A 29 -7.16 21.99 17.65
CA LEU A 29 -5.99 22.37 16.86
C LEU A 29 -5.63 21.16 16.00
N ALA A 30 -5.89 21.29 14.70
CA ALA A 30 -5.46 20.31 13.71
C ALA A 30 -4.22 20.82 12.99
N ASP A 31 -3.21 19.97 12.90
CA ASP A 31 -1.94 20.25 12.24
C ASP A 31 -1.60 19.14 11.25
N THR A 32 -1.63 19.49 9.97
CA THR A 32 -1.21 18.63 8.87
C THR A 32 0.28 18.82 8.64
N ASN A 33 1.07 18.00 9.32
CA ASN A 33 2.52 18.22 9.42
C ASN A 33 3.31 17.64 8.24
N TRP A 34 2.75 16.69 7.51
CA TRP A 34 3.55 15.92 6.56
C TRP A 34 2.73 15.33 5.42
N VAL A 35 3.22 15.57 4.21
CA VAL A 35 2.65 15.10 2.94
C VAL A 35 3.83 14.64 2.09
N GLU A 36 3.89 13.34 1.81
CA GLU A 36 4.89 12.72 0.92
C GLU A 36 4.16 12.16 -0.31
N ALA A 37 4.63 12.57 -1.49
CA ALA A 37 4.21 11.97 -2.75
C ALA A 37 4.93 10.63 -2.94
N VAL A 38 4.19 9.62 -3.35
CA VAL A 38 4.72 8.28 -3.67
C VAL A 38 4.37 7.99 -5.12
N ASP A 39 5.40 7.88 -5.93
CA ASP A 39 5.35 7.46 -7.33
C ASP A 39 5.73 5.97 -7.36
N LEU A 40 4.79 5.12 -7.76
CA LEU A 40 4.94 3.66 -7.79
C LEU A 40 5.41 3.19 -9.17
N ASP A 41 5.03 3.84 -10.26
CA ASP A 41 5.37 3.38 -11.61
C ASP A 41 6.54 4.12 -12.29
N GLY A 42 7.04 5.18 -11.66
CA GLY A 42 8.21 5.93 -12.07
C GLY A 42 7.95 6.98 -13.17
N ASP A 43 6.69 7.37 -13.38
CA ASP A 43 6.30 8.36 -14.38
C ASP A 43 6.40 9.83 -13.90
N GLU A 44 6.91 10.05 -12.68
CA GLU A 44 7.00 11.34 -11.98
C GLU A 44 5.64 11.94 -11.57
N VAL A 45 4.54 11.21 -11.71
CA VAL A 45 3.22 11.56 -11.19
C VAL A 45 3.00 10.80 -9.87
N PRO A 46 2.60 11.49 -8.78
CA PRO A 46 2.28 10.79 -7.55
C PRO A 46 1.11 9.83 -7.76
N ASP A 47 1.24 8.60 -7.29
CA ASP A 47 0.19 7.58 -7.28
C ASP A 47 -0.53 7.52 -5.94
N LEU A 48 0.23 7.74 -4.86
CA LEU A 48 -0.29 7.85 -3.51
C LEU A 48 0.25 9.10 -2.84
N TRP A 49 -0.53 9.63 -1.89
CA TRP A 49 -0.06 10.60 -0.91
C TRP A 49 -0.04 9.99 0.46
N ARG A 50 1.14 9.91 1.09
CA ARG A 50 1.23 9.63 2.51
C ARG A 50 1.02 10.92 3.27
N ARG A 51 -0.02 10.98 4.11
CA ARG A 51 -0.33 12.17 4.91
C ARG A 51 -0.34 11.83 6.38
N ARG A 52 0.24 12.71 7.20
CA ARG A 52 0.13 12.68 8.67
C ARG A 52 -0.56 13.93 9.17
N MET A 53 -1.60 13.72 9.97
CA MET A 53 -2.35 14.76 10.66
C MET A 53 -2.28 14.51 12.16
N ASN A 54 -1.98 15.56 12.93
CA ASN A 54 -2.07 15.53 14.38
C ASN A 54 -3.22 16.44 14.77
N VAL A 55 -4.12 15.95 15.62
CA VAL A 55 -5.27 16.70 16.10
C VAL A 55 -5.18 16.74 17.61
N GLU A 56 -4.99 17.93 18.16
CA GLU A 56 -5.09 18.18 19.60
C GLU A 56 -6.48 18.77 19.90
N MET A 57 -7.23 18.11 20.77
CA MET A 57 -8.52 18.57 21.25
C MET A 57 -8.42 18.84 22.75
N ARG A 58 -8.89 20.02 23.15
CA ARG A 58 -9.05 20.39 24.57
C ARG A 58 -10.51 20.62 24.84
N CYS A 59 -11.03 19.92 25.84
CA CYS A 59 -12.42 20.04 26.24
C CYS A 59 -12.52 20.19 27.76
N SER A 60 -13.48 21.01 28.24
CA SER A 60 -13.74 21.12 29.69
C SER A 60 -14.86 20.19 30.14
N LEU A 61 -14.55 19.20 30.96
CA LEU A 61 -15.51 18.28 31.58
C LEU A 61 -15.61 18.56 33.08
N GLU A 62 -16.80 18.98 33.53
CA GLU A 62 -17.07 19.31 34.94
C GLU A 62 -16.10 20.35 35.56
N GLY A 63 -15.51 21.22 34.73
CA GLY A 63 -14.53 22.23 35.14
C GLY A 63 -13.07 21.79 35.04
N GLU A 64 -12.80 20.54 34.67
CA GLU A 64 -11.45 20.03 34.39
C GLU A 64 -11.15 20.01 32.89
N TRP A 65 -9.92 20.32 32.51
CA TRP A 65 -9.49 20.27 31.12
C TRP A 65 -8.99 18.87 30.76
N VAL A 66 -9.65 18.23 29.79
CA VAL A 66 -9.23 16.98 29.18
C VAL A 66 -8.50 17.28 27.88
N LEU A 67 -7.38 16.58 27.67
CA LEU A 67 -6.58 16.65 26.46
C LEU A 67 -6.70 15.33 25.68
N GLN A 68 -7.21 15.40 24.47
CA GLN A 68 -7.16 14.30 23.51
C GLN A 68 -6.20 14.67 22.38
N ARG A 69 -5.38 13.72 21.96
CA ARG A 69 -4.49 13.85 20.81
C ARG A 69 -4.69 12.68 19.87
N ASP A 70 -5.13 12.95 18.66
CA ASP A 70 -5.24 11.95 17.62
C ASP A 70 -4.10 12.16 16.61
N GLN A 71 -3.35 11.10 16.30
CA GLN A 71 -2.45 11.06 15.17
C GLN A 71 -3.08 10.18 14.09
N ILE A 72 -3.32 10.74 12.93
CA ILE A 72 -3.85 10.05 11.75
C ILE A 72 -2.73 9.96 10.75
N GLU A 73 -2.47 8.77 10.24
CA GLU A 73 -1.51 8.56 9.17
C GLU A 73 -2.03 7.52 8.19
N ALA A 74 -2.05 7.89 6.91
CA ALA A 74 -2.58 7.03 5.86
C ALA A 74 -2.00 7.35 4.48
N PHE A 75 -2.07 6.37 3.59
CA PHE A 75 -1.87 6.55 2.15
C PHE A 75 -3.20 6.80 1.47
N TYR A 76 -3.24 7.83 0.63
CA TYR A 76 -4.41 8.22 -0.16
C TYR A 76 -4.10 8.00 -1.64
N PRO A 77 -4.82 7.11 -2.34
CA PRO A 77 -4.64 6.91 -3.76
C PRO A 77 -5.09 8.15 -4.54
N GLU A 78 -4.37 8.45 -5.63
CA GLU A 78 -4.84 9.39 -6.66
C GLU A 78 -5.97 8.76 -7.50
N PRO A 79 -6.76 9.55 -8.24
CA PRO A 79 -7.91 9.05 -9.01
C PRO A 79 -7.60 7.97 -10.05
N HIS A 80 -6.35 7.85 -10.50
CA HIS A 80 -5.92 6.81 -11.45
C HIS A 80 -5.49 5.51 -10.74
N VAL A 81 -5.52 5.46 -9.41
CA VAL A 81 -5.19 4.29 -8.60
C VAL A 81 -6.46 3.80 -7.89
N GLU A 82 -6.75 2.50 -8.05
CA GLU A 82 -7.78 1.82 -7.28
C GLU A 82 -7.12 0.79 -6.37
N ALA A 83 -7.32 0.91 -5.06
CA ALA A 83 -6.78 0.00 -4.07
C ALA A 83 -7.90 -0.82 -3.42
N TRP A 84 -7.58 -2.07 -3.05
CA TRP A 84 -8.52 -2.94 -2.34
C TRP A 84 -7.86 -3.59 -1.15
N VAL A 85 -8.62 -3.59 -0.06
CA VAL A 85 -8.32 -4.34 1.15
C VAL A 85 -9.47 -5.30 1.35
N GLU A 86 -9.20 -6.61 1.39
CA GLU A 86 -10.22 -7.57 1.81
C GLU A 86 -10.46 -7.41 3.31
N TYR A 87 -11.67 -6.99 3.67
CA TYR A 87 -12.08 -6.79 5.06
C TYR A 87 -12.80 -8.02 5.60
N GLY A 88 -12.33 -8.48 6.77
CA GLY A 88 -13.02 -9.48 7.58
C GLY A 88 -12.26 -10.79 7.61
N VAL A 89 -11.89 -11.19 8.83
CA VAL A 89 -10.94 -12.23 9.25
C VAL A 89 -9.50 -11.92 8.84
N THR A 90 -8.60 -11.84 9.83
CA THR A 90 -7.14 -12.03 9.75
C THR A 90 -6.68 -12.93 8.60
N PHE A 91 -6.64 -12.38 7.41
CA PHE A 91 -5.91 -12.87 6.27
C PHE A 91 -5.16 -11.64 5.77
N SER A 92 -3.97 -11.44 6.35
CA SER A 92 -2.83 -11.19 5.48
C SER A 92 -3.00 -12.11 4.28
N VAL A 93 -3.20 -11.56 3.08
CA VAL A 93 -3.12 -12.36 1.84
C VAL A 93 -1.83 -13.17 2.00
N PRO A 94 -1.91 -14.50 2.15
CA PRO A 94 -0.70 -15.30 2.28
C PRO A 94 0.20 -14.94 1.09
N ALA A 95 1.48 -14.67 1.36
CA ALA A 95 2.44 -14.55 0.26
C ALA A 95 2.26 -15.76 -0.66
N GLY A 96 1.95 -15.53 -1.93
CA GLY A 96 1.60 -16.61 -2.87
C GLY A 96 0.22 -16.54 -3.54
N ASP A 97 -0.72 -15.74 -3.02
CA ASP A 97 -2.04 -15.60 -3.67
C ASP A 97 -2.01 -14.63 -4.87
N LEU A 98 -2.80 -14.95 -5.91
CA LEU A 98 -2.90 -14.18 -7.14
C LEU A 98 -3.85 -12.98 -6.97
N ILE A 99 -3.32 -11.77 -7.13
CA ILE A 99 -4.08 -10.54 -7.29
C ILE A 99 -4.45 -10.43 -8.78
N GLY A 100 -5.75 -10.55 -9.10
CA GLY A 100 -6.26 -10.39 -10.47
C GLY A 100 -7.17 -11.50 -10.99
N ASP A 101 -7.56 -12.50 -10.20
CA ASP A 101 -8.62 -13.43 -10.63
C ASP A 101 -10.00 -12.75 -10.54
N PRO A 102 -10.71 -12.50 -11.65
CA PRO A 102 -12.06 -11.93 -11.63
C PRO A 102 -13.06 -12.76 -10.79
N VAL A 103 -12.76 -14.03 -10.50
CA VAL A 103 -13.61 -14.90 -9.66
C VAL A 103 -13.44 -14.63 -8.16
N LEU A 104 -12.33 -14.01 -7.74
CA LEU A 104 -12.23 -13.36 -6.42
C LEU A 104 -12.79 -11.93 -6.44
N LEU A 105 -13.10 -11.38 -7.63
CA LEU A 105 -13.70 -10.06 -7.84
C LEU A 105 -15.23 -10.10 -7.99
N GLU A 106 -15.86 -11.27 -8.11
CA GLU A 106 -17.30 -11.41 -7.87
C GLU A 106 -17.54 -11.72 -6.40
N CYS A 107 -17.98 -10.73 -5.64
CA CYS A 107 -18.43 -10.88 -4.26
C CYS A 107 -19.42 -12.06 -4.13
N ALA A 108 -18.94 -13.23 -3.72
CA ALA A 108 -19.78 -14.41 -3.55
C ALA A 108 -20.81 -14.15 -2.42
N PRO A 109 -22.13 -14.20 -2.69
CA PRO A 109 -23.13 -14.15 -1.64
C PRO A 109 -22.97 -15.37 -0.72
N PRO A 110 -23.20 -15.25 0.62
CA PRO A 110 -24.00 -14.20 1.26
C PRO A 110 -23.27 -13.37 2.34
N LEU A 111 -21.93 -13.35 2.46
CA LEU A 111 -21.28 -12.85 3.69
C LEU A 111 -19.97 -12.03 3.56
N ARG A 112 -19.66 -11.33 2.46
CA ARG A 112 -18.47 -10.44 2.44
C ARG A 112 -18.73 -9.10 1.75
N ALA A 113 -18.50 -8.02 2.50
CA ALA A 113 -18.55 -6.64 2.01
C ALA A 113 -17.17 -6.27 1.47
N CYS A 114 -16.89 -6.57 0.20
CA CYS A 114 -15.78 -5.93 -0.50
C CYS A 114 -16.19 -4.47 -0.74
N ARG A 115 -15.53 -3.51 -0.08
CA ARG A 115 -15.66 -2.09 -0.45
C ARG A 115 -14.60 -1.80 -1.50
N ALA A 116 -15.04 -1.66 -2.76
CA ALA A 116 -14.26 -0.95 -3.75
C ALA A 116 -14.06 0.48 -3.26
N TRP A 117 -12.81 0.91 -3.26
CA TRP A 117 -12.40 2.20 -2.76
C TRP A 117 -12.44 3.17 -3.93
N SER A 118 -13.64 3.58 -4.36
CA SER A 118 -13.79 4.57 -5.42
C SER A 118 -13.92 5.97 -4.84
N SER A 119 -13.34 6.95 -5.53
CA SER A 119 -13.38 8.39 -5.25
C SER A 119 -14.79 9.02 -5.23
N ASP A 120 -15.85 8.22 -5.34
CA ASP A 120 -17.23 8.70 -5.51
C ASP A 120 -17.95 8.98 -4.18
N TYR A 121 -17.30 8.79 -3.03
CA TYR A 121 -17.85 9.30 -1.78
C TYR A 121 -17.59 10.81 -1.67
N PRO A 122 -18.65 11.65 -1.63
CA PRO A 122 -18.45 13.03 -1.25
C PRO A 122 -17.88 13.05 0.18
N PRO A 123 -16.94 13.97 0.52
CA PRO A 123 -16.34 14.12 1.85
C PRO A 123 -17.35 14.63 2.91
N ALA A 124 -18.60 14.20 2.85
CA ALA A 124 -19.74 14.73 3.58
C ALA A 124 -20.02 13.99 4.90
N GLN A 125 -19.22 12.99 5.28
CA GLN A 125 -19.27 12.43 6.62
C GLN A 125 -18.22 13.15 7.47
N PRO A 126 -18.61 13.86 8.54
CA PRO A 126 -17.67 14.63 9.35
C PRO A 126 -16.84 13.76 10.32
N TYR A 127 -16.96 12.43 10.24
CA TYR A 127 -16.13 11.52 11.01
C TYR A 127 -14.71 11.50 10.45
N LEU A 128 -13.71 11.69 11.32
CA LEU A 128 -12.31 11.35 11.02
C LEU A 128 -12.22 9.83 10.89
N GLU A 129 -12.65 9.30 9.76
CA GLU A 129 -12.17 8.03 9.24
C GLU A 129 -10.89 8.36 8.49
N ALA A 130 -9.84 7.55 8.66
CA ALA A 130 -8.75 7.59 7.72
C ALA A 130 -9.38 7.14 6.41
N GLU A 131 -9.82 8.11 5.59
CA GLU A 131 -10.22 7.98 4.19
C GLU A 131 -9.37 6.85 3.61
N GLY A 132 -8.03 7.05 3.73
CA GLY A 132 -6.82 6.28 3.36
C GLY A 132 -6.52 4.92 3.98
N LEU A 133 -5.61 4.20 3.30
CA LEU A 133 -4.93 3.01 3.80
C LEU A 133 -4.05 3.39 5.00
N GLY A 134 -4.60 3.32 6.20
CA GLY A 134 -3.85 3.74 7.38
C GLY A 134 -4.50 3.51 8.72
N ILE A 135 -3.99 4.25 9.70
CA ILE A 135 -4.33 4.13 11.11
C ILE A 135 -4.61 5.49 11.72
N ILE A 136 -5.46 5.48 12.74
CA ILE A 136 -5.71 6.57 13.66
C ILE A 136 -5.25 6.07 15.02
N ASN A 137 -4.21 6.69 15.57
CA ASN A 137 -3.78 6.47 16.94
C ASN A 137 -4.36 7.58 17.82
N ARG A 138 -5.30 7.21 18.69
CA ARG A 138 -5.86 8.13 19.69
C ARG A 138 -5.11 8.02 20.99
N TYR A 139 -4.76 9.15 21.58
CA TYR A 139 -4.19 9.27 22.91
C TYR A 139 -5.08 10.17 23.77
N ASN A 140 -5.66 9.59 24.82
CA ASN A 140 -6.45 10.32 25.79
C ASN A 140 -5.60 10.52 27.06
N ALA A 141 -5.27 11.77 27.37
CA ALA A 141 -4.71 12.14 28.66
C ALA A 141 -5.79 12.85 29.48
N GLN A 142 -6.36 12.12 30.44
CA GLN A 142 -6.95 12.75 31.61
C GLN A 142 -5.77 13.11 32.54
N SER A 143 -5.84 14.24 33.24
CA SER A 143 -4.76 14.79 34.07
C SER A 143 -4.16 13.81 35.10
N ASP A 144 -4.84 12.69 35.38
CA ASP A 144 -4.47 11.71 36.41
C ASP A 144 -4.06 10.32 35.88
N CYS A 145 -3.62 10.19 34.62
CA CYS A 145 -3.20 8.89 34.07
C CYS A 145 -1.86 8.33 34.64
N MET A 146 -1.52 8.57 35.90
CA MET A 146 -0.30 8.05 36.54
C MET A 146 -0.35 6.54 36.88
N GLN A 147 -1.50 5.86 36.73
CA GLN A 147 -1.66 4.44 37.11
C GLN A 147 -2.16 3.53 35.96
N GLY A 148 -1.58 3.66 34.77
CA GLY A 148 -1.58 2.57 33.77
C GLY A 148 -2.79 2.48 32.85
N GLY A 149 -3.52 3.58 32.62
CA GLY A 149 -4.77 3.59 31.86
C GLY A 149 -4.87 4.58 30.70
N CYS A 150 -3.77 5.10 30.15
CA CYS A 150 -3.85 5.82 28.87
C CYS A 150 -4.18 4.81 27.77
N GLY A 151 -5.46 4.72 27.40
CA GLY A 151 -5.90 3.87 26.30
C GLY A 151 -5.42 4.46 24.98
N THR A 152 -4.50 3.79 24.29
CA THR A 152 -4.30 4.01 22.86
C THR A 152 -5.31 3.17 22.10
N THR A 153 -6.30 3.79 21.49
CA THR A 153 -7.18 3.08 20.54
C THR A 153 -6.65 3.31 19.13
N THR A 154 -6.45 2.21 18.41
CA THR A 154 -6.15 2.26 16.98
C THR A 154 -7.44 1.99 16.22
N HIS A 155 -7.87 2.98 15.44
CA HIS A 155 -8.97 2.85 14.47
C HIS A 155 -8.38 2.88 13.06
N GLY A 156 -9.01 2.25 12.08
CA GLY A 156 -8.55 2.31 10.70
C GLY A 156 -8.93 1.11 9.87
N VAL A 157 -8.60 1.19 8.59
CA VAL A 157 -8.87 0.12 7.62
C VAL A 157 -8.14 -1.17 7.96
N LEU A 158 -7.00 -1.01 8.59
CA LEU A 158 -6.05 -2.08 8.88
C LEU A 158 -6.06 -2.32 10.38
N ARG A 159 -7.09 -3.04 10.85
CA ARG A 159 -7.21 -3.42 12.26
C ARG A 159 -6.92 -4.93 12.39
N PRO A 160 -5.83 -5.32 13.06
CA PRO A 160 -5.64 -6.73 13.40
C PRO A 160 -6.61 -7.13 14.53
N ASP A 161 -7.19 -8.33 14.40
CA ASP A 161 -8.17 -8.87 15.35
C ASP A 161 -7.55 -9.25 16.72
N ASN A 162 -6.21 -9.30 16.83
CA ASN A 162 -5.51 -9.60 18.07
C ASN A 162 -4.15 -8.86 18.19
N PRO A 163 -4.06 -7.75 18.92
CA PRO A 163 -2.88 -6.89 18.96
C PRO A 163 -1.81 -7.28 20.01
N SER A 164 -1.79 -8.53 20.50
CA SER A 164 -0.90 -8.93 21.61
C SER A 164 0.58 -9.05 21.21
N ASP A 165 0.89 -9.12 19.92
CA ASP A 165 2.22 -9.47 19.47
C ASP A 165 2.97 -8.21 19.01
N TRP A 166 4.06 -7.92 19.72
CA TRP A 166 4.84 -6.69 19.62
C TRP A 166 5.69 -6.57 18.32
N SER A 167 5.43 -7.41 17.32
CA SER A 167 6.09 -7.34 16.02
C SER A 167 5.49 -6.22 15.15
N PRO A 168 6.31 -5.53 14.33
CA PRO A 168 5.77 -4.67 13.29
C PRO A 168 4.83 -5.50 12.42
N TRP A 169 3.60 -5.03 12.29
CA TRP A 169 2.58 -5.69 11.48
C TRP A 169 2.85 -5.34 10.03
N GLN A 170 2.86 -6.34 9.15
CA GLN A 170 2.94 -6.13 7.72
C GLN A 170 1.62 -6.54 7.08
N VAL A 171 1.09 -5.70 6.20
CA VAL A 171 -0.12 -5.98 5.42
C VAL A 171 0.22 -5.84 3.95
N LEU A 172 -0.22 -6.81 3.16
CA LEU A 172 -0.21 -6.72 1.71
C LEU A 172 -1.54 -6.16 1.21
N VAL A 173 -1.49 -5.15 0.35
CA VAL A 173 -2.65 -4.49 -0.24
C VAL A 173 -2.56 -4.63 -1.76
N GLY A 174 -3.60 -5.15 -2.41
CA GLY A 174 -3.68 -5.19 -3.86
C GLY A 174 -4.17 -3.85 -4.42
N PHE A 175 -3.67 -3.47 -5.58
CA PHE A 175 -4.15 -2.28 -6.29
C PHE A 175 -4.10 -2.47 -7.81
N ARG A 176 -4.75 -1.57 -8.53
CA ARG A 176 -4.49 -1.33 -9.95
C ARG A 176 -4.25 0.15 -10.21
N ILE A 177 -3.41 0.42 -11.19
CA ILE A 177 -3.07 1.77 -11.63
C ILE A 177 -3.36 1.92 -13.12
N GLN A 178 -4.05 2.99 -13.50
CA GLN A 178 -4.36 3.31 -14.88
C GLN A 178 -3.14 3.95 -15.56
N GLN A 179 -2.56 3.25 -16.53
CA GLN A 179 -1.49 3.72 -17.40
C GLN A 179 -2.03 3.96 -18.83
N PRO A 180 -1.25 4.54 -19.76
CA PRO A 180 -1.69 4.80 -21.12
C PRO A 180 -2.17 3.56 -21.91
N ASP A 181 -1.67 2.37 -21.59
CA ASP A 181 -1.99 1.10 -22.27
C ASP A 181 -2.98 0.20 -21.51
N GLY A 182 -3.41 0.58 -20.30
CA GLY A 182 -4.47 -0.11 -19.56
C GLY A 182 -4.29 -0.02 -18.04
N PHE A 183 -5.03 -0.84 -17.29
CA PHE A 183 -4.80 -0.98 -15.86
C PHE A 183 -3.70 -2.00 -15.60
N HIS A 184 -2.74 -1.64 -14.75
CA HIS A 184 -1.68 -2.53 -14.29
C HIS A 184 -1.96 -2.96 -12.87
N LEU A 185 -1.82 -4.25 -12.59
CA LEU A 185 -2.10 -4.81 -11.27
C LEU A 185 -0.83 -4.80 -10.43
N GLY A 186 -0.96 -4.46 -9.14
CA GLY A 186 0.16 -4.36 -8.23
C GLY A 186 -0.19 -4.74 -6.80
N TRP A 187 0.84 -4.76 -5.95
CA TRP A 187 0.69 -4.89 -4.51
C TRP A 187 1.58 -3.91 -3.75
N LEU A 188 1.14 -3.51 -2.57
CA LEU A 188 1.87 -2.70 -1.59
C LEU A 188 2.10 -3.53 -0.33
N SER A 189 3.30 -3.46 0.25
CA SER A 189 3.60 -3.98 1.58
C SER A 189 3.68 -2.80 2.55
N LEU A 190 2.73 -2.73 3.48
CA LEU A 190 2.65 -1.67 4.48
C LEU A 190 3.02 -2.20 5.85
N ALA A 191 3.91 -1.50 6.56
CA ALA A 191 4.23 -1.78 7.95
C ALA A 191 3.60 -0.78 8.92
N PHE A 192 3.19 -1.29 10.07
CA PHE A 192 2.65 -0.50 11.18
C PHE A 192 3.60 -0.60 12.36
N ARG A 193 4.15 0.54 12.76
CA ARG A 193 4.93 0.61 13.99
C ARG A 193 4.03 1.11 15.10
N ARG A 194 3.75 0.28 16.11
CA ARG A 194 3.19 0.81 17.36
C ARG A 194 4.25 1.63 18.10
N PRO A 195 3.87 2.76 18.74
CA PRO A 195 4.73 3.38 19.71
C PRO A 195 5.03 2.36 20.83
N TRP A 196 6.30 2.27 21.22
CA TRP A 196 6.72 1.40 22.32
C TRP A 196 5.98 1.80 23.62
N PRO A 197 5.51 0.84 24.43
CA PRO A 197 4.71 1.14 25.63
C PRO A 197 5.53 1.73 26.78
N GLU A 198 6.86 1.64 26.74
CA GLU A 198 7.67 1.90 27.94
C GLU A 198 7.87 3.37 28.31
N LEU A 199 7.63 4.32 27.41
CA LEU A 199 7.59 5.74 27.77
C LEU A 199 6.99 6.54 26.61
N VAL A 200 5.65 6.49 26.45
CA VAL A 200 4.96 7.50 25.64
C VAL A 200 5.06 8.81 26.40
N LEU A 201 6.19 9.50 26.25
CA LEU A 201 6.27 10.88 26.65
C LEU A 201 5.26 11.66 25.80
N PRO A 202 4.70 12.77 26.31
CA PRO A 202 3.72 13.58 25.58
C PRO A 202 4.24 14.20 24.27
N TYR A 203 5.45 13.82 23.81
CA TYR A 203 6.13 14.32 22.62
C TYR A 203 6.78 13.22 21.76
N THR A 204 6.63 11.93 22.09
CA THR A 204 7.15 10.85 21.22
C THR A 204 6.19 10.57 20.08
N GLU A 205 6.72 10.44 18.85
CA GLU A 205 5.93 10.11 17.66
C GLU A 205 5.08 8.84 17.89
N ILE A 206 3.77 8.95 17.67
CA ILE A 206 2.80 7.91 17.95
C ILE A 206 2.74 6.99 16.74
N GLY A 207 3.79 6.18 16.56
CA GLY A 207 3.83 5.19 15.48
C GLY A 207 3.67 5.78 14.07
N GLY A 208 3.49 4.91 13.08
CA GLY A 208 3.36 5.32 11.69
C GLY A 208 2.97 4.17 10.76
N VAL A 209 2.56 4.53 9.55
CA VAL A 209 2.36 3.59 8.45
C VAL A 209 3.49 3.78 7.47
N PHE A 210 4.19 2.71 7.11
CA PHE A 210 5.36 2.77 6.26
C PHE A 210 5.13 1.91 5.03
N LEU A 211 5.38 2.45 3.83
CA LEU A 211 5.52 1.63 2.64
C LEU A 211 6.87 0.93 2.73
N LEU A 212 6.85 -0.40 2.83
CA LEU A 212 8.06 -1.21 2.87
C LEU A 212 8.54 -1.59 1.48
N ASP A 213 7.60 -1.98 0.62
CA ASP A 213 7.87 -2.55 -0.69
C ASP A 213 6.61 -2.50 -1.54
N TYR A 214 6.76 -2.65 -2.84
CA TYR A 214 5.66 -2.76 -3.79
C TYR A 214 6.12 -3.40 -5.10
N ALA A 215 5.18 -3.87 -5.89
CA ALA A 215 5.46 -4.25 -7.27
C ALA A 215 4.23 -4.00 -8.16
N ILE A 216 4.48 -3.69 -9.44
CA ILE A 216 3.46 -3.50 -10.47
C ILE A 216 3.79 -4.46 -11.62
N HIS A 217 2.76 -5.15 -12.13
CA HIS A 217 2.91 -5.98 -13.31
C HIS A 217 3.04 -5.09 -14.56
N PRO A 218 4.10 -5.21 -15.37
CA PRO A 218 4.34 -4.29 -16.50
C PRO A 218 3.41 -4.56 -17.70
N ILE A 219 2.69 -5.68 -17.70
CA ILE A 219 1.68 -5.99 -18.72
C ILE A 219 0.29 -5.65 -18.15
N PRO A 220 -0.54 -4.87 -18.85
CA PRO A 220 -1.89 -4.55 -18.42
C PRO A 220 -2.73 -5.79 -18.13
N GLU A 221 -3.65 -5.68 -17.16
CA GLU A 221 -4.65 -6.69 -16.77
C GLU A 221 -4.06 -8.07 -16.49
N THR A 222 -2.77 -8.15 -16.18
CA THR A 222 -2.08 -9.41 -15.91
C THR A 222 -1.93 -9.59 -14.40
N PRO A 223 -2.42 -10.72 -13.83
CA PRO A 223 -2.34 -10.97 -12.41
C PRO A 223 -0.91 -10.97 -11.87
N ILE A 224 -0.75 -10.53 -10.63
CA ILE A 224 0.50 -10.53 -9.88
C ILE A 224 0.31 -11.27 -8.56
N VAL A 225 1.30 -12.06 -8.15
CA VAL A 225 1.27 -12.73 -6.85
C VAL A 225 1.64 -11.72 -5.76
N ALA A 226 0.82 -11.62 -4.72
CA ALA A 226 1.06 -10.69 -3.61
C ALA A 226 2.39 -11.01 -2.91
N GLY A 227 3.25 -10.00 -2.77
CA GLY A 227 4.57 -10.13 -2.15
C GLY A 227 5.63 -10.75 -3.06
N GLU A 228 5.33 -11.03 -4.32
CA GLU A 228 6.31 -11.47 -5.31
C GLU A 228 6.48 -10.42 -6.41
N TYR A 229 7.73 -10.17 -6.81
CA TYR A 229 8.00 -9.37 -8.00
C TYR A 229 7.61 -10.13 -9.27
N PRO A 230 6.90 -9.47 -10.21
CA PRO A 230 6.52 -10.11 -11.45
C PRO A 230 7.79 -10.41 -12.26
N ARG A 231 7.75 -11.45 -13.09
CA ARG A 231 8.92 -11.88 -13.88
C ARG A 231 8.52 -12.10 -15.34
N PRO A 232 9.40 -11.80 -16.30
CA PRO A 232 9.10 -12.08 -17.70
C PRO A 232 9.03 -13.59 -17.94
N THR A 233 8.05 -14.00 -18.74
CA THR A 233 7.98 -15.35 -19.31
C THR A 233 8.78 -15.39 -20.61
N LEU A 234 9.76 -16.30 -20.68
CA LEU A 234 10.46 -16.61 -21.92
C LEU A 234 9.66 -17.65 -22.71
N GLU A 235 9.13 -17.24 -23.86
CA GLU A 235 8.42 -18.12 -24.78
C GLU A 235 9.37 -18.69 -25.83
N ALA A 236 9.10 -19.93 -26.24
CA ALA A 236 9.83 -20.61 -27.30
C ALA A 236 8.85 -21.22 -28.28
N ARG A 237 9.00 -20.89 -29.57
CA ARG A 237 8.22 -21.50 -30.66
C ARG A 237 9.15 -22.03 -31.74
N ILE A 238 8.83 -23.18 -32.31
CA ILE A 238 9.61 -23.77 -33.40
C ILE A 238 9.05 -23.27 -34.74
N GLU A 239 9.91 -22.74 -35.59
CA GLU A 239 9.58 -22.36 -36.98
C GLU A 239 10.61 -22.98 -37.93
N LYS A 240 10.22 -24.04 -38.66
CA LYS A 240 11.11 -24.80 -39.56
C LYS A 240 12.37 -25.32 -38.83
N ASP A 241 13.54 -24.79 -39.21
CA ASP A 241 14.87 -25.14 -38.70
C ASP A 241 15.36 -24.16 -37.62
N GLU A 242 14.47 -23.29 -37.12
CA GLU A 242 14.76 -22.30 -36.09
C GLU A 242 13.83 -22.47 -34.87
N VAL A 243 14.33 -22.01 -33.72
CA VAL A 243 13.55 -21.73 -32.52
C VAL A 243 13.51 -20.22 -32.37
N ILE A 244 12.32 -19.65 -32.32
CA ILE A 244 12.13 -18.25 -31.96
C ILE A 244 11.93 -18.19 -30.46
N LEU A 245 12.82 -17.46 -29.80
CA LEU A 245 12.72 -17.11 -28.40
C LEU A 245 12.18 -15.68 -28.32
N SER A 246 11.21 -15.43 -27.45
CA SER A 246 10.63 -14.10 -27.26
C SER A 246 10.09 -13.89 -25.86
N TRP A 247 9.97 -12.63 -25.46
CA TRP A 247 9.29 -12.22 -24.24
C TRP A 247 8.52 -10.92 -24.49
N HIS A 248 7.56 -10.60 -23.62
CA HIS A 248 6.69 -9.44 -23.85
C HIS A 248 7.49 -8.13 -23.85
N ALA A 249 7.11 -7.19 -24.73
CA ALA A 249 7.83 -5.93 -24.95
C ALA A 249 7.86 -5.01 -23.72
N ALA A 250 6.86 -5.10 -22.85
CA ALA A 250 6.77 -4.33 -21.61
C ALA A 250 7.91 -4.65 -20.60
N TRP A 251 8.58 -5.79 -20.75
CA TRP A 251 9.74 -6.14 -19.93
C TRP A 251 11.02 -5.54 -20.53
N THR A 252 11.42 -4.40 -19.99
CA THR A 252 12.64 -3.67 -20.37
C THR A 252 13.82 -4.03 -19.44
N GLY A 253 15.06 -3.78 -19.87
CA GLY A 253 16.26 -4.04 -19.06
C GLY A 253 16.62 -5.52 -18.88
N TYR A 254 16.05 -6.43 -19.68
CA TYR A 254 16.40 -7.85 -19.67
C TYR A 254 17.29 -8.23 -20.86
N VAL A 255 18.31 -9.03 -20.59
CA VAL A 255 19.17 -9.66 -21.59
C VAL A 255 18.88 -11.16 -21.65
N LEU A 256 18.71 -11.67 -22.87
CA LEU A 256 18.69 -13.10 -23.12
C LEU A 256 20.13 -13.63 -23.07
N GLU A 257 20.39 -14.55 -22.15
CA GLU A 257 21.66 -15.25 -22.05
C GLU A 257 21.50 -16.71 -22.48
N ARG A 258 22.58 -17.30 -22.98
CA ARG A 258 22.70 -18.74 -23.28
C ARG A 258 23.85 -19.39 -22.52
N SER A 259 23.72 -20.68 -22.24
CA SER A 259 24.78 -21.50 -21.67
C SER A 259 24.69 -22.95 -22.18
N PRO A 260 25.81 -23.67 -22.35
CA PRO A 260 25.79 -25.10 -22.66
C PRO A 260 25.33 -25.99 -21.48
N ALA A 261 25.29 -25.45 -20.25
CA ALA A 261 24.88 -26.17 -19.05
C ALA A 261 24.08 -25.28 -18.08
N VAL A 262 23.07 -25.85 -17.41
CA VAL A 262 22.27 -25.11 -16.42
C VAL A 262 23.11 -24.68 -15.22
N THR A 263 24.00 -25.55 -14.75
CA THR A 263 24.89 -25.32 -13.60
C THR A 263 26.36 -25.34 -14.03
N GLY A 264 27.15 -24.42 -13.49
CA GLY A 264 28.60 -24.34 -13.73
C GLY A 264 29.05 -23.87 -15.12
N GLY A 265 28.12 -23.60 -16.05
CA GLY A 265 28.41 -22.98 -17.34
C GLY A 265 28.50 -21.45 -17.26
N ALA A 266 29.33 -20.85 -18.11
CA ALA A 266 29.31 -19.41 -18.35
C ALA A 266 28.05 -19.05 -19.14
N TRP A 267 27.33 -18.04 -18.66
CA TRP A 267 26.19 -17.46 -19.37
C TRP A 267 26.69 -16.29 -20.22
N GLU A 268 26.38 -16.33 -21.50
CA GLU A 268 26.79 -15.30 -22.46
C GLU A 268 25.56 -14.67 -23.10
N PRO A 269 25.54 -13.35 -23.33
CA PRO A 269 24.46 -12.70 -24.07
C PRO A 269 24.24 -13.35 -25.45
N VAL A 270 22.98 -13.53 -25.83
CA VAL A 270 22.61 -14.02 -27.15
C VAL A 270 22.66 -12.85 -28.14
N PRO A 271 23.48 -12.92 -29.20
CA PRO A 271 23.54 -11.85 -30.19
C PRO A 271 22.29 -11.81 -31.07
N GLY A 272 21.98 -10.63 -31.64
CA GLY A 272 20.90 -10.48 -32.61
C GLY A 272 19.49 -10.51 -32.01
N VAL A 273 19.36 -10.22 -30.72
CA VAL A 273 18.06 -9.95 -30.09
C VAL A 273 17.55 -8.60 -30.61
N GLU A 274 16.35 -8.61 -31.19
CA GLU A 274 15.65 -7.41 -31.67
C GLU A 274 14.20 -7.47 -31.17
N ASN A 275 13.70 -6.36 -30.62
CA ASN A 275 12.32 -6.25 -30.12
C ASN A 275 11.91 -7.43 -29.20
N ASN A 276 12.78 -7.75 -28.23
CA ASN A 276 12.56 -8.83 -27.27
C ASN A 276 12.37 -10.21 -27.94
N SER A 277 12.97 -10.43 -29.10
CA SER A 277 12.93 -11.72 -29.80
C SER A 277 14.24 -12.04 -30.53
N VAL A 278 14.54 -13.33 -30.69
CA VAL A 278 15.66 -13.82 -31.50
C VAL A 278 15.34 -15.16 -32.14
N ARG A 279 15.91 -15.40 -33.32
CA ARG A 279 15.89 -16.69 -34.02
C ARG A 279 17.18 -17.46 -33.72
N VAL A 280 17.05 -18.68 -33.23
CA VAL A 280 18.17 -19.57 -32.92
C VAL A 280 18.08 -20.80 -33.81
N SER A 281 19.18 -21.16 -34.47
CA SER A 281 19.22 -22.37 -35.31
C SER A 281 19.10 -23.64 -34.47
N LYS A 282 18.25 -24.58 -34.93
CA LYS A 282 18.13 -25.93 -34.33
C LYS A 282 19.30 -26.83 -34.66
N ALA A 283 20.11 -26.50 -35.66
CA ALA A 283 21.27 -27.30 -36.06
C ALA A 283 22.48 -27.11 -35.12
N GLY A 284 22.40 -26.16 -34.17
CA GLY A 284 23.45 -25.89 -33.20
C GLY A 284 23.57 -26.95 -32.10
N PRO A 285 24.65 -26.89 -31.29
CA PRO A 285 24.76 -27.70 -30.09
C PRO A 285 23.62 -27.37 -29.10
N PRO A 286 23.20 -28.33 -28.25
CA PRO A 286 22.22 -28.07 -27.20
C PRO A 286 22.66 -26.90 -26.31
N ALA A 287 21.71 -26.03 -25.95
CA ALA A 287 21.93 -24.88 -25.09
C ALA A 287 20.70 -24.62 -24.22
N PHE A 288 20.94 -23.97 -23.09
CA PHE A 288 19.94 -23.44 -22.16
C PHE A 288 19.85 -21.93 -22.32
N PHE A 289 18.66 -21.38 -22.13
CA PHE A 289 18.38 -19.95 -22.28
C PHE A 289 17.72 -19.41 -21.01
N ARG A 290 18.02 -18.17 -20.64
CA ARG A 290 17.36 -17.46 -19.54
C ARG A 290 17.30 -15.96 -19.82
N LEU A 291 16.36 -15.27 -19.18
CA LEU A 291 16.36 -13.82 -19.08
C LEU A 291 17.06 -13.41 -17.79
N LYS A 292 17.91 -12.40 -17.88
CA LYS A 292 18.59 -11.78 -16.75
C LYS A 292 18.36 -10.28 -16.79
N GLN A 293 17.96 -9.71 -15.66
CA GLN A 293 17.87 -8.26 -15.50
C GLN A 293 19.28 -7.67 -15.41
N GLU A 294 19.57 -6.63 -16.18
CA GLU A 294 20.85 -5.90 -16.12
C GLU A 294 20.99 -5.02 -14.87
#